data_AF-X0TQT0-F1
#
_entry.id   AF-X0TQT0-F1
#
_cell.length_a   1.000
_cell.length_b   1.000
_cell.length_c   1.000
_cell.angle_alpha   90.00
_cell.angle_beta   90.00
_cell.angle_gamma   90.00
#
_symmetry.space_group_name_H-M   'P 1'
#
loop_
_entity.id
_entity.type
_entity.pdbx_description
1 polymer ?
#
loop_
_entity_poly.entity_id
_entity_poly.type
_entity_poly.pdbx_seq_one_letter_code
_entity_poly.pdbx_strand_id
1 'polypeptide(L)'
;PEITLTAAFGPQHGMRGDKQDNMIETDDYSDPHHGIPVFSLYGDTRYPSDDMMQTFDVLLVDIQDIGTRIYTYVTTLFYFLEACGKHGKGVWILDRPNPAGRPIEGTILEEGWESFVGAGPLIMRHGLTFAELARWYAALMKLDLDLNVVPMLDYD
;
A
#
# COMPACT_ATOMS: atom_id res chain seq x y z
N PRO A 1 0.02 16.47 -21.21
CA PRO A 1 -0.98 15.87 -20.28
C PRO A 1 -0.99 16.65 -18.95
N GLU A 2 -2.12 16.71 -18.26
CA GLU A 2 -2.24 17.40 -16.96
C GLU A 2 -1.66 16.58 -15.79
N ILE A 3 -1.36 15.29 -16.02
CA ILE A 3 -0.74 14.37 -15.07
C ILE A 3 0.53 13.80 -15.70
N THR A 4 1.60 13.72 -14.91
CA THR A 4 2.88 13.10 -15.30
C THR A 4 3.08 11.85 -14.44
N LEU A 5 3.14 10.68 -15.08
CA LEU A 5 3.55 9.45 -14.42
C LEU A 5 5.07 9.43 -14.33
N THR A 6 5.62 9.43 -13.11
CA THR A 6 7.06 9.59 -12.88
C THR A 6 7.75 8.34 -12.33
N ALA A 7 7.01 7.46 -11.65
CA ALA A 7 7.50 6.21 -11.09
C ALA A 7 6.35 5.22 -10.86
N ALA A 8 6.69 3.95 -10.69
CA ALA A 8 5.78 2.91 -10.22
C ALA A 8 6.41 2.12 -9.07
N PHE A 9 5.58 1.53 -8.22
CA PHE A 9 6.02 0.75 -7.06
C PHE A 9 5.37 -0.63 -7.09
N GLY A 10 6.20 -1.66 -7.19
CA GLY A 10 5.78 -3.06 -7.14
C GLY A 10 5.87 -3.61 -5.72
N PRO A 11 4.78 -4.07 -5.10
CA PRO A 11 4.83 -4.80 -3.83
C PRO A 11 5.34 -6.24 -4.06
N GLN A 12 5.11 -7.15 -3.11
CA GLN A 12 5.59 -8.55 -3.09
C GLN A 12 5.42 -9.38 -4.38
N HIS A 13 4.51 -9.01 -5.29
CA HIS A 13 4.25 -9.74 -6.54
C HIS A 13 4.59 -8.95 -7.81
N GLY A 14 5.35 -7.85 -7.68
CA GLY A 14 5.70 -6.95 -8.77
C GLY A 14 4.54 -6.04 -9.18
N MET A 15 4.85 -5.02 -9.98
CA MET A 15 3.88 -4.00 -10.42
C MET A 15 2.71 -4.60 -11.22
N ARG A 16 2.94 -5.69 -11.98
CA ARG A 16 1.94 -6.28 -12.87
C ARG A 16 1.32 -7.57 -12.32
N GLY A 17 1.67 -7.98 -11.09
CA GLY A 17 1.25 -9.25 -10.51
C GLY A 17 1.81 -10.49 -11.24
N ASP A 18 2.81 -10.31 -12.10
CA ASP A 18 3.37 -11.34 -12.97
C ASP A 18 4.32 -12.30 -12.24
N LYS A 19 4.57 -12.08 -10.95
CA LYS A 19 5.54 -12.86 -10.16
C LYS A 19 4.93 -13.59 -8.96
N GLN A 20 3.64 -13.88 -9.05
CA GLN A 20 2.86 -14.54 -8.00
C GLN A 20 3.34 -15.97 -7.68
N ASP A 21 4.02 -16.64 -8.61
CA ASP A 21 4.24 -18.10 -8.53
C ASP A 21 5.49 -18.53 -7.72
N ASN A 22 6.42 -17.62 -7.40
CA ASN A 22 7.73 -18.05 -6.85
C ASN A 22 8.33 -17.17 -5.73
N MET A 23 7.62 -16.16 -5.21
CA MET A 23 8.15 -15.26 -4.16
C MET A 23 9.54 -14.68 -4.51
N ILE A 24 9.80 -14.45 -5.80
CA ILE A 24 11.10 -13.99 -6.30
C ILE A 24 11.17 -12.49 -6.08
N GLU A 25 12.24 -12.05 -5.42
CA GLU A 25 12.59 -10.64 -5.30
C GLU A 25 12.75 -10.02 -6.69
N THR A 26 12.30 -8.78 -6.82
CA THR A 26 12.41 -8.06 -8.09
C THR A 26 13.40 -6.94 -7.94
N ASP A 27 14.33 -6.83 -8.87
CA ASP A 27 15.16 -5.63 -8.95
C ASP A 27 14.33 -4.47 -9.50
N ASP A 28 14.77 -3.26 -9.18
CA ASP A 28 14.30 -2.06 -9.84
C ASP A 28 14.57 -2.13 -11.35
N TYR A 29 13.65 -1.62 -12.16
CA TYR A 29 13.82 -1.62 -13.62
C TYR A 29 13.18 -0.37 -14.24
N SER A 30 13.51 -0.11 -15.51
CA SER A 30 12.81 0.92 -16.29
C SER A 30 11.70 0.27 -17.09
N ASP A 31 10.45 0.74 -16.92
CA ASP A 31 9.32 0.23 -17.69
C ASP A 31 9.52 0.56 -19.18
N PRO A 32 9.55 -0.45 -20.08
CA PRO A 32 9.89 -0.23 -21.48
C PRO A 32 8.79 0.48 -22.27
N HIS A 33 7.57 0.56 -21.74
CA HIS A 33 6.45 1.22 -22.41
C HIS A 33 6.34 2.70 -22.02
N HIS A 34 6.48 2.99 -20.73
CA HIS A 34 6.28 4.32 -20.16
C HIS A 34 7.59 5.08 -19.94
N GLY A 35 8.74 4.40 -19.92
CA GLY A 35 10.05 5.02 -19.71
C GLY A 35 10.27 5.54 -18.29
N ILE A 36 9.55 5.00 -17.30
CA ILE A 36 9.63 5.40 -15.88
C ILE A 36 10.38 4.35 -15.07
N PRO A 37 11.01 4.72 -13.95
CA PRO A 37 11.49 3.75 -12.96
C PRO A 37 10.32 2.99 -12.33
N VAL A 38 10.52 1.68 -12.14
CA VAL A 38 9.68 0.82 -11.32
C VAL A 38 10.52 0.30 -10.18
N PHE A 39 10.12 0.66 -8.96
CA PHE A 39 10.80 0.29 -7.73
C PHE A 39 10.17 -0.95 -7.11
N SER A 40 11.01 -1.87 -6.63
CA SER A 40 10.57 -3.03 -5.87
C SER A 40 10.53 -2.73 -4.38
N LEU A 41 9.40 -3.04 -3.74
CA LEU A 41 9.21 -2.95 -2.30
C LEU A 41 9.14 -4.34 -1.66
N TYR A 42 9.92 -5.27 -2.20
CA TYR A 42 10.02 -6.63 -1.72
C TYR A 42 11.48 -7.10 -1.71
N GLY A 43 11.86 -7.84 -0.67
CA GLY A 43 13.24 -8.23 -0.38
C GLY A 43 13.90 -7.30 0.64
N ASP A 44 15.05 -6.76 0.28
CA ASP A 44 15.87 -5.86 1.11
C ASP A 44 15.18 -4.51 1.39
N THR A 45 14.37 -4.04 0.44
CA THR A 45 13.64 -2.77 0.57
C THR A 45 12.15 -3.07 0.71
N ARG A 46 11.59 -2.78 1.88
CA ARG A 46 10.14 -2.93 2.18
C ARG A 46 9.48 -1.59 2.48
N TYR A 47 10.28 -0.63 2.90
CA TYR A 47 9.90 0.75 3.17
C TYR A 47 10.39 1.63 2.01
N PRO A 48 9.60 2.57 1.49
CA PRO A 48 10.05 3.44 0.40
C PRO A 48 11.22 4.34 0.87
N SER A 49 12.33 4.33 0.14
CA SER A 49 13.52 5.14 0.50
C SER A 49 13.29 6.64 0.27
N ASP A 50 14.09 7.48 0.91
CA ASP A 50 14.03 8.94 0.71
C ASP A 50 14.24 9.33 -0.77
N ASP A 51 15.04 8.58 -1.52
CA ASP A 51 15.25 8.78 -2.97
C ASP A 51 14.01 8.40 -3.78
N MET A 52 13.35 7.29 -3.43
CA MET A 52 12.07 6.90 -4.04
C MET A 52 11.00 7.98 -3.81
N MET A 53 10.94 8.53 -2.60
CA MET A 53 9.98 9.58 -2.23
C MET A 53 10.22 10.91 -2.97
N GLN A 54 11.41 11.14 -3.53
CA GLN A 54 11.69 12.33 -4.35
C GLN A 54 11.13 12.23 -5.78
N THR A 55 10.71 11.04 -6.21
CA THR A 55 10.30 10.81 -7.60
C THR A 55 8.87 11.26 -7.92
N PHE A 56 8.03 11.55 -6.93
CA PHE A 56 6.62 11.88 -7.12
C PHE A 56 6.12 12.91 -6.10
N ASP A 57 5.05 13.61 -6.42
CA ASP A 57 4.33 14.51 -5.50
C ASP A 57 3.08 13.86 -4.89
N VAL A 58 2.43 12.99 -5.66
CA VAL A 58 1.21 12.26 -5.28
C VAL A 58 1.41 10.76 -5.50
N LEU A 59 1.17 9.96 -4.46
CA LEU A 59 1.07 8.51 -4.55
C LEU A 59 -0.35 8.11 -4.95
N LEU A 60 -0.50 7.43 -6.09
CA LEU A 60 -1.75 6.80 -6.48
C LEU A 60 -1.72 5.31 -6.10
N VAL A 61 -2.66 4.88 -5.27
CA VAL A 61 -2.79 3.50 -4.81
C VAL A 61 -3.98 2.86 -5.50
N ASP A 62 -3.70 1.89 -6.36
CA ASP A 62 -4.71 1.10 -7.06
C ASP A 62 -4.31 -0.39 -7.01
N ILE A 63 -4.70 -1.06 -5.93
CA ILE A 63 -4.34 -2.46 -5.71
C ILE A 63 -5.47 -3.23 -5.01
N GLN A 64 -5.68 -4.47 -5.44
CA GLN A 64 -6.64 -5.37 -4.81
C GLN A 64 -5.98 -6.11 -3.64
N ASP A 65 -6.45 -5.83 -2.42
CA ASP A 65 -6.13 -6.59 -1.20
C ASP A 65 -7.14 -7.75 -1.01
N ILE A 66 -6.88 -8.63 -0.04
CA ILE A 66 -7.75 -9.78 0.27
C ILE A 66 -8.50 -9.67 1.61
N GLY A 67 -8.33 -8.58 2.36
CA GLY A 67 -9.04 -8.33 3.62
C GLY A 67 -8.43 -9.01 4.84
N THR A 68 -7.12 -9.32 4.79
CA THR A 68 -6.43 -10.01 5.90
C THR A 68 -5.11 -9.35 6.25
N ARG A 69 -4.80 -9.24 7.54
CA ARG A 69 -3.57 -8.60 8.04
C ARG A 69 -2.29 -9.19 7.45
N ILE A 70 -2.25 -10.50 7.22
CA ILE A 70 -1.05 -11.20 6.77
C ILE A 70 -0.75 -11.02 5.28
N TYR A 71 -1.67 -10.43 4.53
CA TYR A 71 -1.44 -10.09 3.13
C TYR A 71 -0.65 -8.77 3.05
N THR A 72 0.59 -8.85 2.58
CA THR A 72 1.60 -7.82 2.84
C THR A 72 1.32 -6.47 2.19
N TYR A 73 0.32 -6.37 1.30
CA TYR A 73 -0.11 -5.09 0.73
C TYR A 73 -0.61 -4.13 1.80
N VAL A 74 -1.26 -4.62 2.87
CA VAL A 74 -1.67 -3.75 3.98
C VAL A 74 -0.48 -3.16 4.72
N THR A 75 0.62 -3.90 4.83
CA THR A 75 1.87 -3.42 5.43
C THR A 75 2.57 -2.43 4.50
N THR A 76 2.60 -2.69 3.19
CA THR A 76 3.11 -1.74 2.20
C THR A 76 2.35 -0.42 2.27
N LEU A 77 1.02 -0.45 2.40
CA LEU A 77 0.20 0.75 2.61
C LEU A 77 0.59 1.48 3.89
N PHE A 78 0.74 0.77 5.02
CA PHE A 78 1.15 1.36 6.28
C PHE A 78 2.46 2.16 6.15
N TYR A 79 3.49 1.55 5.57
CA TYR A 79 4.79 2.20 5.37
C TYR A 79 4.72 3.40 4.43
N PHE A 80 3.94 3.31 3.35
CA PHE A 80 3.76 4.45 2.45
C PHE A 80 3.03 5.61 3.09
N LEU A 81 1.99 5.36 3.89
CA LEU A 81 1.27 6.44 4.57
C LEU A 81 2.21 7.18 5.52
N GLU A 82 2.99 6.46 6.32
CA GLU A 82 4.01 7.06 7.19
C GLU A 82 5.04 7.88 6.40
N ALA A 83 5.60 7.32 5.33
CA ALA A 83 6.56 8.01 4.49
C ALA A 83 5.96 9.25 3.82
N CYS A 84 4.73 9.15 3.29
CA CYS A 84 4.06 10.29 2.67
C CYS A 84 3.79 11.41 3.69
N GLY A 85 3.39 11.07 4.92
CA GLY A 85 3.23 12.05 6.01
C GLY A 85 4.55 12.75 6.36
N LYS A 86 5.66 12.01 6.45
CA LYS A 86 7.00 12.57 6.69
C LYS A 86 7.47 13.49 5.56
N HIS A 87 7.17 13.15 4.31
CA HIS A 87 7.66 13.87 3.13
C HIS A 87 6.67 14.88 2.54
N GLY A 88 5.51 15.06 3.18
CA GLY A 88 4.46 15.99 2.72
C GLY A 88 3.89 15.62 1.35
N LYS A 89 3.73 14.33 1.06
CA LYS A 89 3.19 13.83 -0.22
C LYS A 89 1.68 13.66 -0.14
N GLY A 90 1.00 13.91 -1.26
CA GLY A 90 -0.41 13.56 -1.40
C GLY A 90 -0.60 12.06 -1.60
N VAL A 91 -1.70 11.50 -1.10
CA VAL A 91 -2.05 10.09 -1.28
C VAL A 91 -3.46 9.99 -1.82
N TRP A 92 -3.64 9.28 -2.92
CA TRP A 92 -4.93 9.04 -3.56
C TRP A 92 -5.18 7.54 -3.61
N ILE A 93 -6.24 7.08 -2.94
CA ILE A 93 -6.65 5.67 -2.98
C ILE A 93 -7.80 5.52 -3.98
N LEU A 94 -7.60 4.68 -5.00
CA LEU A 94 -8.67 4.17 -5.84
C LEU A 94 -9.26 2.96 -5.11
N ASP A 95 -10.38 3.16 -4.42
CA ASP A 95 -10.87 2.14 -3.49
C ASP A 95 -11.36 0.89 -4.22
N ARG A 96 -11.23 -0.26 -3.56
CA ARG A 96 -11.60 -1.57 -4.10
C ARG A 96 -12.34 -2.41 -3.07
N PRO A 97 -13.17 -3.38 -3.50
CA PRO A 97 -13.93 -4.21 -2.58
C PRO A 97 -12.99 -4.98 -1.66
N ASN A 98 -13.36 -5.16 -0.40
CA ASN A 98 -12.76 -6.20 0.43
C ASN A 98 -13.41 -7.55 0.05
N PRO A 99 -12.66 -8.49 -0.57
CA PRO A 99 -13.23 -9.77 -1.02
C PRO A 99 -13.53 -10.72 0.14
N ALA A 100 -12.93 -10.52 1.32
CA ALA A 100 -13.31 -11.23 2.54
C ALA A 100 -14.59 -10.65 3.19
N GLY A 101 -15.16 -9.58 2.61
CA GLY A 101 -16.36 -8.90 3.07
C GLY A 101 -16.11 -8.01 4.29
N ARG A 102 -17.18 -7.76 5.05
CA ARG A 102 -17.17 -6.94 6.27
C ARG A 102 -17.01 -7.66 7.63
N PRO A 103 -16.81 -8.99 7.75
CA PRO A 103 -16.68 -9.61 9.07
C PRO A 103 -15.36 -9.23 9.74
N ILE A 104 -15.41 -9.07 11.06
CA ILE A 104 -14.26 -8.77 11.91
C ILE A 104 -13.98 -10.01 12.76
N GLU A 105 -12.84 -10.66 12.54
CA GLU A 105 -12.56 -11.97 13.13
C GLU A 105 -11.06 -12.19 13.41
N GLY A 106 -10.77 -12.92 14.48
CA GLY A 106 -9.42 -13.33 14.87
C GLY A 106 -8.78 -12.41 15.90
N THR A 107 -7.47 -12.55 16.09
CA THR A 107 -6.71 -11.82 17.10
C THR A 107 -6.19 -10.49 16.57
N ILE A 108 -6.15 -9.49 17.45
CA ILE A 108 -5.39 -8.26 17.22
C ILE A 108 -3.89 -8.59 17.28
N LEU A 109 -3.07 -7.85 16.53
CA LEU A 109 -1.61 -7.99 16.64
C LEU A 109 -1.15 -7.39 17.97
N GLU A 110 -0.30 -8.13 18.69
CA GLU A 110 0.28 -7.69 19.95
C GLU A 110 1.49 -6.78 19.71
N GLU A 111 1.68 -5.80 20.59
CA GLU A 111 2.86 -4.93 20.59
C GLU A 111 4.13 -5.78 20.72
N GLY A 112 5.13 -5.51 19.87
CA GLY A 112 6.39 -6.24 19.80
C GLY A 112 6.38 -7.46 18.86
N TRP A 113 5.22 -7.81 18.28
CA TRP A 113 5.07 -8.89 17.29
C TRP A 113 4.99 -8.36 15.85
N GLU A 114 5.22 -7.06 15.65
CA GLU A 114 5.21 -6.45 14.34
C GLU A 114 6.27 -7.05 13.42
N SER A 115 5.88 -7.25 12.17
CA SER A 115 6.73 -7.75 11.10
C SER A 115 6.16 -7.33 9.75
N PHE A 116 6.76 -7.77 8.65
CA PHE A 116 6.22 -7.44 7.32
C PHE A 116 4.84 -8.05 7.04
N VAL A 117 4.44 -9.09 7.78
CA VAL A 117 3.10 -9.69 7.73
C VAL A 117 2.14 -9.10 8.78
N GLY A 118 2.50 -7.95 9.36
CA GLY A 118 1.65 -7.17 10.25
C GLY A 118 2.40 -5.99 10.89
N ALA A 119 2.12 -4.76 10.47
CA ALA A 119 2.85 -3.55 10.90
C ALA A 119 2.13 -2.69 11.96
N GLY A 120 1.01 -3.16 12.51
CA GLY A 120 0.26 -2.45 13.56
C GLY A 120 -0.87 -3.30 14.13
N PRO A 121 -1.65 -2.77 15.10
CA PRO A 121 -2.68 -3.48 15.87
C PRO A 121 -3.95 -3.77 15.04
N LEU A 122 -3.79 -4.38 13.87
CA LEU A 122 -4.85 -4.78 12.96
C LEU A 122 -5.37 -6.17 13.34
N ILE A 123 -6.68 -6.36 13.31
CA ILE A 123 -7.31 -7.69 13.49
C ILE A 123 -7.06 -8.55 12.23
N MET A 124 -6.92 -9.87 12.41
CA MET A 124 -6.63 -10.81 11.31
C MET A 124 -7.54 -10.62 10.09
N ARG A 125 -8.86 -10.65 10.26
CA ARG A 125 -9.84 -10.18 9.26
C ARG A 125 -10.40 -8.85 9.76
N HIS A 126 -10.09 -7.78 9.05
CA HIS A 126 -10.37 -6.42 9.52
C HIS A 126 -11.70 -5.83 9.03
N GLY A 127 -12.31 -6.39 7.98
CA GLY A 127 -13.60 -5.94 7.46
C GLY A 127 -13.62 -4.57 6.76
N LEU A 128 -12.44 -3.95 6.60
CA LEU A 128 -12.27 -2.63 5.98
C LEU A 128 -11.91 -2.76 4.48
N THR A 129 -12.36 -1.82 3.65
CA THR A 129 -11.76 -1.59 2.33
C THR A 129 -10.34 -1.03 2.46
N PHE A 130 -9.61 -0.96 1.35
CA PHE A 130 -8.24 -0.44 1.37
C PHE A 130 -8.22 1.06 1.72
N ALA A 131 -9.21 1.84 1.24
CA ALA A 131 -9.33 3.25 1.61
C ALA A 131 -9.75 3.46 3.06
N GLU A 132 -10.67 2.66 3.58
CA GLU A 132 -11.05 2.69 5.00
C GLU A 132 -9.86 2.34 5.89
N LEU A 133 -9.09 1.31 5.50
CA LEU A 133 -7.86 0.92 6.18
C LEU A 133 -6.81 2.04 6.14
N ALA A 134 -6.64 2.72 5.00
CA ALA A 134 -5.72 3.85 4.88
C ALA A 134 -6.09 4.99 5.83
N ARG A 135 -7.38 5.33 5.93
CA ARG A 135 -7.87 6.34 6.88
C ARG A 135 -7.65 5.92 8.32
N TRP A 136 -7.93 4.65 8.64
CA TRP A 136 -7.70 4.11 9.98
C TRP A 136 -6.22 4.17 10.37
N TYR A 137 -5.32 3.80 9.45
CA TYR A 137 -3.87 3.89 9.67
C TYR A 137 -3.38 5.32 9.82
N ALA A 138 -3.84 6.25 8.98
CA ALA A 138 -3.50 7.67 9.12
C ALA A 138 -3.94 8.22 10.48
N ALA A 139 -5.14 7.88 10.95
CA ALA A 139 -5.64 8.26 12.27
C ALA A 139 -4.84 7.61 13.41
N LEU A 140 -4.53 6.31 13.30
CA LEU A 140 -3.73 5.56 14.26
C LEU A 140 -2.34 6.19 14.45
N MET A 141 -1.67 6.50 13.35
CA MET A 141 -0.34 7.11 13.33
C MET A 141 -0.36 8.63 13.55
N LYS A 142 -1.54 9.25 13.65
CA LYS A 142 -1.74 10.70 13.79
C LYS A 142 -1.04 11.50 12.68
N LEU A 143 -1.13 11.01 11.45
CA LEU A 143 -0.52 11.64 10.30
C LEU A 143 -1.31 12.87 9.86
N ASP A 144 -0.60 13.95 9.56
CA ASP A 144 -1.12 15.07 8.77
C ASP A 144 -0.84 14.75 7.30
N LEU A 145 -1.85 14.23 6.60
CA LEU A 145 -1.71 13.66 5.27
C LEU A 145 -2.82 14.21 4.36
N ASP A 146 -2.44 14.67 3.16
CA ASP A 146 -3.39 14.95 2.08
C ASP A 146 -3.90 13.62 1.47
N LEU A 147 -4.81 12.98 2.20
CA LEU A 147 -5.38 11.67 1.87
C LEU A 147 -6.74 11.83 1.17
N ASN A 148 -6.76 11.50 -0.11
CA ASN A 148 -7.93 11.52 -0.97
C ASN A 148 -8.37 10.09 -1.30
N VAL A 149 -9.68 9.91 -1.43
CA VAL A 149 -10.29 8.61 -1.77
C VAL A 149 -11.20 8.81 -2.96
N VAL A 150 -11.02 7.99 -3.99
CA VAL A 150 -12.00 7.80 -5.05
C VAL A 150 -12.84 6.59 -4.66
N PRO A 151 -14.07 6.81 -4.14
CA PRO A 151 -14.88 5.72 -3.62
C PRO A 151 -15.44 4.87 -4.76
N MET A 152 -15.72 3.61 -4.44
CA MET A 152 -16.55 2.77 -5.30
C MET A 152 -18.00 3.26 -5.29
N LEU A 153 -18.72 2.93 -6.36
CA LEU A 153 -20.18 3.00 -6.40
C LEU A 153 -20.74 1.60 -6.20
N ASP A 154 -21.93 1.51 -5.60
CA ASP A 154 -22.67 0.25 -5.42
C ASP A 154 -21.93 -0.84 -4.61
N TYR A 155 -21.13 -0.42 -3.61
CA TYR A 155 -20.47 -1.31 -2.64
C TYR A 155 -20.86 -0.91 -1.21
N ASP A 156 -21.51 -1.83 -0.50
CA ASP A 156 -21.98 -1.66 0.88
C ASP A 156 -20.96 -2.14 1.93
#